data_AF-A0AAV3FPD0-F1
#
_entry.id   AF-A0AAV3FPD0-F1
#
_cell.length_a   1.000
_cell.length_b   1.000
_cell.length_c   1.000
_cell.angle_alpha   90.00
_cell.angle_beta   90.00
_cell.angle_gamma   90.00
#
_symmetry.space_group_name_H-M   'P 1'
#
loop_
_entity.id
_entity.type
_entity.pdbx_description
1 polymer ?
#
loop_
_entity_poly.entity_id
_entity_poly.type
_entity_poly.pdbx_seq_one_letter_code
_entity_poly.pdbx_strand_id
1 'polypeptide(L)' 'MLHYDELKQAVDNGYVKGDEVSVVRKEGKIFDYVLPNEPVRPWEVVTVESLSEVLSELSESE' A
#
# COMPACT_ATOMS: atom_id res chain seq x y z
N MET A 1 0.87 -9.38 4.16
CA MET A 1 -0.38 -8.72 4.58
C MET A 1 0.12 -7.50 5.27
N LEU A 2 -0.20 -6.35 4.70
CA LEU A 2 0.36 -5.07 5.12
C LEU A 2 -0.37 -4.63 6.39
N HIS A 3 0.35 -4.06 7.33
CA HIS A 3 -0.22 -3.46 8.54
C HIS A 3 -0.33 -1.95 8.43
N TYR A 4 -1.26 -1.36 9.18
CA TYR A 4 -1.49 0.09 9.16
C TYR A 4 -0.22 0.87 9.53
N ASP A 5 0.46 0.44 10.60
CA ASP A 5 1.67 1.09 11.10
C ASP A 5 2.83 1.06 10.09
N GLU A 6 2.94 0.01 9.27
CA GLU A 6 3.99 -0.10 8.25
C GLU A 6 3.82 0.94 7.15
N LEU A 7 2.61 1.07 6.60
CA LEU A 7 2.32 2.08 5.58
C LEU A 7 2.38 3.49 6.17
N LYS A 8 1.88 3.68 7.40
CA LYS A 8 1.95 4.97 8.07
C LYS A 8 3.39 5.41 8.29
N GLN A 9 4.27 4.52 8.73
CA GLN A 9 5.69 4.83 8.88
C GLN A 9 6.34 5.20 7.55
N ALA A 10 5.94 4.56 6.44
CA ALA A 10 6.45 4.90 5.12
C ALA A 10 6.01 6.30 4.66
N VAL A 11 4.79 6.71 4.99
CA VAL A 11 4.28 8.07 4.77
C VAL A 11 5.02 9.08 5.65
N ASP A 12 5.15 8.82 6.95
CA ASP A 12 5.78 9.72 7.91
C ASP A 12 7.28 9.94 7.60
N ASN A 13 7.96 8.91 7.10
CA ASN A 13 9.34 9.00 6.63
C ASN A 13 9.47 9.61 5.22
N GLY A 14 8.36 9.88 4.54
CA GLY A 14 8.32 10.49 3.22
C GLY A 14 8.75 9.57 2.08
N TYR A 15 8.67 8.25 2.24
CA TYR A 15 8.86 7.29 1.14
C TYR A 15 7.65 7.27 0.22
N VAL A 16 6.45 7.32 0.79
CA VAL A 16 5.19 7.51 0.07
C VAL A 16 4.81 8.99 0.14
N LYS A 17 4.55 9.60 -1.02
CA LYS A 17 4.23 11.03 -1.14
C LYS A 17 3.03 11.22 -2.07
N GLY A 18 2.19 12.19 -1.74
CA GLY A 18 0.98 12.51 -2.50
C GLY A 18 -0.24 11.75 -1.97
N ASP A 19 -1.31 11.77 -2.75
CA ASP A 19 -2.63 11.27 -2.35
C ASP A 19 -2.88 9.82 -2.79
N GLU A 20 -1.94 9.22 -3.54
CA GLU A 20 -2.07 7.88 -4.11
C GLU A 20 -0.89 6.98 -3.74
N VAL A 21 -1.14 5.68 -3.66
CA VAL A 21 -0.14 4.65 -3.39
C VAL A 21 -0.38 3.42 -4.28
N SER A 22 0.71 2.79 -4.73
CA SER A 22 0.63 1.51 -5.43
C SER A 22 0.57 0.38 -4.42
N VAL A 23 -0.46 -0.47 -4.49
CA VAL A 23 -0.65 -1.60 -3.56
C VAL A 23 -0.70 -2.92 -4.31
N VAL A 24 -0.15 -3.96 -3.69
CA VAL A 24 -0.27 -5.35 -4.14
C VAL A 24 -1.49 -5.95 -3.46
N ARG A 25 -2.48 -6.41 -4.24
CA ARG A 25 -3.63 -7.15 -3.71
C ARG A 25 -3.49 -8.65 -3.89
N LYS A 26 -3.85 -9.41 -2.86
CA LYS A 26 -4.01 -10.88 -2.92
C LYS A 26 -5.36 -11.25 -2.34
N GLU A 27 -6.16 -11.97 -3.14
CA GLU A 27 -7.52 -12.41 -2.74
C GLU A 27 -8.40 -11.25 -2.25
N GLY A 28 -8.26 -10.07 -2.88
CA GLY A 28 -9.01 -8.86 -2.54
C GLY A 28 -8.46 -8.07 -1.35
N LYS A 29 -7.47 -8.58 -0.61
CA LYS A 29 -6.86 -7.90 0.54
C LYS A 29 -5.57 -7.19 0.18
N ILE A 30 -5.27 -6.09 0.86
CA ILE A 30 -3.99 -5.39 0.76
C ILE A 30 -2.89 -6.30 1.33
N PHE A 31 -1.97 -6.71 0.45
CA PHE A 31 -0.87 -7.61 0.81
C PHE A 31 0.42 -6.84 1.10
N ASP A 32 0.71 -5.81 0.31
CA ASP A 32 1.92 -4.97 0.37
C ASP A 32 1.71 -3.63 -0.37
N TYR A 33 2.65 -2.69 -0.28
CA TYR A 33 2.74 -1.48 -1.12
C TYR A 33 4.02 -1.50 -1.97
N VAL A 34 4.06 -0.67 -3.01
CA VAL A 34 5.19 -0.60 -3.95
C VAL A 34 5.70 0.83 -4.03
N LEU A 35 6.99 1.02 -3.78
CA LEU A 35 7.66 2.30 -3.99
C LEU A 35 8.04 2.49 -5.46
N PRO A 36 8.17 3.75 -5.95
CA PRO A 36 8.42 4.04 -7.37
C PRO A 36 9.64 3.36 -8.01
N ASN A 37 10.61 2.90 -7.22
CA ASN A 37 11.84 2.26 -7.71
C ASN A 37 11.90 0.75 -7.40
N GLU A 38 10.81 0.15 -6.92
CA GLU A 38 10.77 -1.26 -6.59
C GLU A 38 10.30 -2.11 -7.78
N PRO A 39 10.98 -3.23 -8.07
CA PRO A 39 10.54 -4.13 -9.13
C PRO A 39 9.28 -4.89 -8.69
N VAL A 40 8.21 -4.76 -9.50
CA VAL A 40 7.00 -5.56 -9.36
C VAL A 40 7.17 -6.90 -10.06
N ARG A 41 6.73 -7.99 -9.41
CA ARG A 41 6.80 -9.33 -9.99
C ARG A 41 5.65 -9.53 -11.00
N PRO A 42 5.85 -10.28 -12.10
CA PRO A 42 4.82 -10.42 -13.15
C PRO A 42 3.47 -11.00 -12.70
N TRP A 43 3.43 -11.67 -11.55
CA TRP A 43 2.23 -12.29 -10.98
C TRP A 43 1.58 -11.45 -9.87
N GLU A 44 2.13 -10.28 -9.56
CA GLU A 44 1.54 -9.36 -8.59
C GLU A 44 0.48 -8.50 -9.27
N VAL A 45 -0.70 -8.45 -8.66
CA VAL A 45 -1.76 -7.52 -9.08
C VAL A 45 -1.51 -6.22 -8.34
N VAL A 46 -1.00 -5.22 -9.07
CA VAL A 46 -0.75 -3.88 -8.54
C VAL A 46 -1.83 -2.93 -9.00
N THR A 47 -2.40 -2.20 -8.05
CA THR A 47 -3.39 -1.15 -8.25
C THR A 47 -2.88 0.16 -7.67
N VAL A 48 -3.20 1.28 -8.32
CA VAL A 48 -2.95 2.62 -7.78
C VAL A 48 -4.25 3.07 -7.12
N GLU A 49 -4.19 3.37 -5.83
CA GLU A 49 -5.35 3.64 -5.00
C GLU A 49 -5.12 4.87 -4.11
N SER A 50 -6.20 5.47 -3.63
CA SER A 50 -6.14 6.61 -2.71
C SER A 50 -5.46 6.18 -1.41
N LEU A 51 -4.41 6.90 -1.01
CA LEU A 51 -3.67 6.64 0.23
C LEU A 51 -4.60 6.68 1.44
N SER A 52 -5.57 7.60 1.44
CA SER A 52 -6.56 7.73 2.51
C SER A 52 -7.50 6.53 2.61
N GLU A 53 -7.92 5.96 1.48
CA GLU A 53 -8.80 4.79 1.45
C GLU A 53 -8.04 3.53 1.88
N VAL A 54 -6.81 3.35 1.39
CA VAL A 54 -5.93 2.23 1.79
C VAL A 54 -5.65 2.26 3.29
N LEU A 55 -5.31 3.42 3.84
CA LEU A 55 -5.09 3.56 5.29
C LEU A 55 -6.38 3.27 6.10
N SER A 56 -7.56 3.67 5.58
CA SER A 56 -8.83 3.33 6.21
C SER A 56 -9.08 1.83 6.22
N GLU A 57 -8.93 1.15 5.07
CA GLU A 57 -9.11 -0.31 4.95
C GLU A 57 -8.18 -1.08 5.89
N LEU A 58 -6.91 -0.65 6.00
CA LEU A 58 -5.95 -1.25 6.93
C LEU A 58 -6.36 -1.04 8.38
N SER A 59 -6.86 0.15 8.75
CA SER A 59 -7.29 0.43 10.13
C SER A 59 -8.54 -0.34 10.56
N GLU A 60 -9.43 -0.69 9.62
CA GLU A 60 -10.63 -1.48 9.88
C GLU A 60 -10.35 -2.99 9.92
N SER A 61 -9.20 -3.41 9.39
CA SER A 61 -8.80 -4.82 9.28
C SER A 61 -7.91 -5.30 10.44
N GLU A 62 -7.54 -4.42 11.37
CA GLU A 62 -6.75 -4.73 12.57
C GLU A 62 -7.58 -5.09 13.81
#